data_AF-A0A412KU63-F1
#
_entry.id   AF-A0A412KU63-F1
#
_cell.length_a   1.000
_cell.length_b   1.000
_cell.length_c   1.000
_cell.angle_alpha   90.00
_cell.angle_beta   90.00
_cell.angle_gamma   90.00
#
_symmetry.space_group_name_H-M   'P 1'
#
loop_
_entity.id
_entity.type
_entity.pdbx_description
1 polymer ?
#
loop_
_entity_poly.entity_id
_entity_poly.type
_entity_poly.pdbx_seq_one_letter_code
_entity_poly.pdbx_strand_id
1 'polypeptide(L)'
;MDEKHEAHTCGCGCHHGHDHAHDHMSLPGMQTPAGDSLDPQDIRFRQTLQKMQTMAKSMQGLHAEIDAALAKVSRQNVGYILTQKKNVKKLEQLYEDCFSQPLGHPLYETMRQAEQEYLVNIKSILHEAQQLKREQAIAKTTTEK
;
A
#
# COMPACT_ATOMS: atom_id res chain seq x y z
N MET A 1 45.34 0.67 -37.09
CA MET A 1 46.03 0.34 -35.82
C MET A 1 44.95 0.47 -34.74
N ASP A 2 43.88 -0.32 -34.72
CA ASP A 2 43.78 -1.79 -34.76
C ASP A 2 44.71 -2.46 -33.75
N GLU A 3 44.22 -2.60 -32.51
CA GLU A 3 44.40 -3.86 -31.82
C GLU A 3 43.16 -4.18 -30.98
N LYS A 4 42.65 -5.38 -31.21
CA LYS A 4 41.43 -5.99 -30.70
C LYS A 4 41.81 -6.99 -29.60
N HIS A 5 40.90 -7.09 -28.63
CA HIS A 5 40.56 -8.26 -27.81
C HIS A 5 41.69 -8.95 -27.02
N GLU A 6 41.46 -9.04 -25.71
CA GLU A 6 41.47 -10.35 -25.07
C GLU A 6 40.25 -10.49 -24.15
N ALA A 7 39.51 -11.57 -24.41
CA ALA A 7 38.37 -12.02 -23.64
C ALA A 7 38.87 -12.92 -22.51
N HIS A 8 38.35 -12.72 -21.30
CA HIS A 8 38.31 -13.78 -20.30
C HIS A 8 36.88 -13.99 -19.85
N THR A 9 36.26 -15.00 -20.45
CA THR A 9 35.15 -15.74 -19.87
C THR A 9 35.72 -16.83 -18.98
N CYS A 10 35.39 -16.84 -17.69
CA CYS A 10 35.31 -18.03 -16.81
C CYS A 10 34.94 -17.51 -15.42
N GLY A 11 33.98 -17.98 -14.66
CA GLY A 11 33.07 -19.13 -14.73
C GLY A 11 32.41 -19.17 -13.35
N CYS A 12 31.13 -19.52 -13.28
CA CYS A 12 30.45 -19.78 -12.01
C CYS A 12 31.22 -20.84 -11.20
N GLY A 13 31.60 -20.52 -9.97
CA GLY A 13 32.19 -21.44 -9.01
C GLY A 13 31.68 -21.13 -7.61
N CYS A 14 30.60 -21.80 -7.22
CA CYS A 14 30.16 -21.86 -5.83
C CYS A 14 31.19 -22.68 -5.02
N HIS A 15 31.75 -22.12 -3.93
CA HIS A 15 31.84 -22.71 -2.58
C HIS A 15 33.03 -22.20 -1.73
N HIS A 16 32.70 -21.94 -0.45
CA HIS A 16 33.53 -22.01 0.76
C HIS A 16 34.72 -21.05 0.96
N GLY A 17 34.46 -20.02 1.78
CA GLY A 17 35.23 -19.66 2.98
C GLY A 17 36.76 -19.52 2.88
N HIS A 18 37.23 -18.28 2.93
CA HIS A 18 38.36 -17.94 3.79
C HIS A 18 38.35 -16.46 4.18
N ASP A 19 38.35 -16.27 5.50
CA ASP A 19 38.84 -15.15 6.30
C ASP A 19 39.50 -13.97 5.55
N HIS A 20 38.82 -12.83 5.49
CA HIS A 20 39.48 -11.53 5.34
C HIS A 20 39.58 -10.88 6.72
N ALA A 21 40.67 -11.19 7.41
CA ALA A 21 41.19 -10.37 8.48
C ALA A 21 41.48 -8.96 7.92
N HIS A 22 40.53 -8.04 8.09
CA HIS A 22 40.78 -6.62 7.98
C HIS A 22 41.51 -6.18 9.26
N ASP A 23 42.83 -6.15 9.16
CA ASP A 23 43.73 -5.57 10.14
C ASP A 23 43.44 -4.06 10.28
N HIS A 24 42.49 -3.73 11.16
CA HIS A 24 42.20 -2.37 11.55
C HIS A 24 43.28 -1.92 12.56
N MET A 25 44.37 -1.36 12.03
CA MET A 25 45.32 -0.58 12.81
C MET A 25 44.57 0.49 13.60
N SER A 26 44.46 0.26 14.91
CA SER A 26 43.77 1.13 15.85
C SER A 26 44.58 2.40 16.07
N LEU A 27 44.07 3.53 15.57
CA LEU A 27 44.51 4.86 15.97
C LEU A 27 44.21 5.06 17.47
N PRO A 28 45.21 5.41 18.31
CA PRO A 28 44.98 5.68 19.71
C PRO A 28 44.29 7.04 19.84
N GLY A 29 42.98 7.05 20.04
CA GLY A 29 42.23 8.28 20.30
C GLY A 29 40.81 8.34 19.74
N MET A 30 40.42 7.41 18.87
CA MET A 30 39.01 7.30 18.45
C MET A 30 38.29 6.37 19.42
N GLN A 31 37.66 6.98 20.43
CA GLN A 31 36.55 6.36 21.13
C GLN A 31 35.57 5.86 20.07
N THR A 32 35.48 4.55 19.91
CA THR A 32 34.26 3.95 19.38
C THR A 32 33.11 4.55 20.19
N PRO A 33 32.09 5.17 19.59
CA PRO A 33 30.87 5.44 20.34
C PRO A 33 30.24 4.07 20.59
N ALA A 34 30.62 3.46 21.70
CA ALA A 34 29.85 2.42 22.32
C ALA A 34 28.54 3.06 22.76
N GLY A 35 27.44 2.67 22.12
CA GLY A 35 26.10 3.09 22.49
C GLY A 35 25.31 3.64 21.33
N ASP A 36 24.97 2.78 20.38
CA ASP A 36 23.83 3.00 19.47
C ASP A 36 22.52 2.84 20.29
N SER A 37 22.39 3.62 21.36
CA SER A 37 21.14 3.82 22.08
C SER A 37 20.31 4.76 21.21
N LEU A 38 19.62 4.19 20.24
CA LEU A 38 18.58 4.91 19.50
C LEU A 38 17.68 5.60 20.54
N ASP A 39 17.52 6.92 20.40
CA ASP A 39 16.70 7.71 21.31
C ASP A 39 15.31 7.07 21.41
N PRO A 40 14.74 6.88 22.62
CA PRO A 40 13.42 6.28 22.78
C PRO A 40 12.32 6.96 21.96
N GLN A 41 12.45 8.26 21.62
CA GLN A 41 11.52 8.94 20.73
C GLN A 41 11.73 8.53 19.27
N ASP A 42 12.97 8.37 18.81
CA ASP A 42 13.27 7.86 17.46
C ASP A 42 12.72 6.45 17.25
N ILE A 43 12.82 5.58 18.25
CA ILE A 43 12.24 4.23 18.21
C ILE A 43 10.70 4.32 18.06
N ARG A 44 10.03 5.14 18.87
CA ARG A 44 8.57 5.33 18.81
C ARG A 44 8.12 5.95 17.48
N PHE A 45 8.90 6.88 16.95
CA PHE A 45 8.63 7.50 15.66
C PHE A 45 8.74 6.49 14.52
N ARG A 46 9.80 5.68 14.48
CA ARG A 46 9.96 4.61 13.48
C ARG A 46 8.84 3.56 13.59
N GLN A 47 8.47 3.16 14.81
CA GLN A 47 7.34 2.24 15.02
C GLN A 47 6.02 2.82 14.51
N THR A 48 5.78 4.12 14.74
CA THR A 48 4.63 4.86 14.21
C THR A 48 4.59 4.82 12.70
N LEU A 49 5.70 5.13 12.03
CA LEU A 49 5.79 5.09 10.57
C LEU A 49 5.61 3.67 10.01
N GLN A 50 6.18 2.65 10.65
CA GLN A 50 6.00 1.25 10.24
C GLN A 50 4.54 0.81 10.37
N LYS A 51 3.87 1.21 11.45
CA LYS A 51 2.43 0.97 11.62
C LYS A 51 1.64 1.65 10.50
N MET A 52 1.89 2.93 10.24
CA MET A 52 1.25 3.69 9.15
C MET A 52 1.47 3.05 7.78
N GLN A 53 2.69 2.59 7.49
CA GLN A 53 3.00 1.89 6.24
C GLN A 53 2.22 0.59 6.10
N THR A 54 2.10 -0.18 7.17
CA THR A 54 1.36 -1.46 7.16
C THR A 54 -0.14 -1.24 6.96
N MET A 55 -0.70 -0.21 7.61
CA MET A 55 -2.09 0.19 7.43
C MET A 55 -2.36 0.64 5.99
N ALA A 56 -1.50 1.51 5.45
CA ALA A 56 -1.60 1.98 4.06
C ALA A 56 -1.59 0.83 3.05
N LYS A 57 -0.66 -0.12 3.19
CA LYS A 57 -0.58 -1.28 2.29
C LYS A 57 -1.85 -2.14 2.32
N SER A 58 -2.43 -2.32 3.51
CA SER A 58 -3.65 -3.12 3.68
C SER A 58 -4.85 -2.46 2.99
N MET A 59 -4.98 -1.14 3.09
CA MET A 59 -6.07 -0.36 2.45
C MET A 59 -5.89 -0.26 0.94
N GLN A 60 -4.66 -0.01 0.47
CA GLN A 60 -4.35 0.12 -0.97
C GLN A 60 -4.73 -1.10 -1.79
N GLY A 61 -4.62 -2.31 -1.22
CA GLY A 61 -5.07 -3.53 -1.91
C GLY A 61 -6.58 -3.51 -2.21
N LEU A 62 -7.39 -3.08 -1.24
CA LEU A 62 -8.84 -2.96 -1.42
C LEU A 62 -9.21 -1.80 -2.35
N HIS A 63 -8.51 -0.66 -2.27
CA HIS A 63 -8.68 0.44 -3.24
C HIS A 63 -8.45 -0.06 -4.66
N ALA A 64 -7.35 -0.78 -4.90
CA ALA A 64 -7.03 -1.28 -6.23
C ALA A 64 -8.12 -2.23 -6.79
N GLU A 65 -8.69 -3.11 -5.95
CA GLU A 65 -9.79 -3.97 -6.35
C GLU A 65 -11.07 -3.17 -6.70
N ILE A 66 -11.41 -2.19 -5.86
CA ILE A 66 -12.59 -1.34 -6.04
C ILE A 66 -12.43 -0.47 -7.30
N ASP A 67 -11.28 0.17 -7.47
CA ASP A 67 -10.99 1.07 -8.58
C ASP A 67 -10.90 0.31 -9.90
N ALA A 68 -10.32 -0.90 -9.89
CA ALA A 68 -10.34 -1.78 -11.05
C ALA A 68 -11.76 -2.21 -11.44
N ALA A 69 -12.66 -2.35 -10.46
CA ALA A 69 -14.07 -2.61 -10.76
C ALA A 69 -14.77 -1.36 -11.30
N LEU A 70 -14.52 -0.19 -10.73
CA LEU A 70 -15.04 1.11 -11.20
C LEU A 70 -14.63 1.36 -12.66
N ALA A 71 -13.37 1.12 -13.00
CA ALA A 71 -12.86 1.30 -14.36
C ALA A 71 -13.56 0.41 -15.40
N LYS A 72 -14.18 -0.69 -14.98
CA LYS A 72 -14.94 -1.61 -15.84
C LYS A 72 -16.44 -1.30 -15.91
N VAL A 73 -16.91 -0.31 -15.14
CA VAL A 73 -18.31 0.11 -15.15
C VAL A 73 -18.61 0.87 -16.43
N SER A 74 -19.70 0.48 -17.06
CA SER A 74 -20.29 1.13 -18.22
C SER A 74 -21.81 1.20 -18.04
N ARG A 75 -22.49 1.91 -18.94
CA ARG A 75 -23.96 2.01 -18.92
C ARG A 75 -24.65 0.64 -18.97
N GLN A 76 -24.05 -0.33 -19.65
CA GLN A 76 -24.62 -1.67 -19.88
C GLN A 76 -24.47 -2.60 -18.67
N ASN A 77 -23.48 -2.35 -17.82
CA ASN A 77 -23.14 -3.20 -16.68
C ASN A 77 -23.01 -2.39 -15.38
N VAL A 78 -23.79 -1.32 -15.22
CA VAL A 78 -23.74 -0.42 -14.04
C VAL A 78 -23.84 -1.16 -12.71
N GLY A 79 -24.55 -2.30 -12.68
CA GLY A 79 -24.64 -3.16 -11.50
C GLY A 79 -23.34 -3.88 -11.11
N TYR A 80 -22.30 -3.85 -11.93
CA TYR A 80 -21.04 -4.55 -11.68
C TYR A 80 -20.31 -4.02 -10.44
N ILE A 81 -20.31 -2.70 -10.23
CA ILE A 81 -19.69 -2.10 -9.04
C ILE A 81 -20.33 -2.59 -7.74
N LEU A 82 -21.60 -3.00 -7.76
CA LEU A 82 -22.30 -3.53 -6.58
C LEU A 82 -21.69 -4.85 -6.07
N THR A 83 -20.88 -5.54 -6.88
CA THR A 83 -20.11 -6.71 -6.44
C THR A 83 -19.04 -6.34 -5.40
N GLN A 84 -18.57 -5.09 -5.41
CA GLN A 84 -17.55 -4.59 -4.50
C GLN A 84 -18.08 -4.18 -3.12
N LYS A 85 -19.39 -4.30 -2.86
CA LYS A 85 -19.98 -3.98 -1.54
C LYS A 85 -19.28 -4.68 -0.38
N LYS A 86 -18.81 -5.92 -0.58
CA LYS A 86 -18.05 -6.66 0.44
C LYS A 86 -16.67 -6.05 0.67
N ASN A 87 -16.00 -5.59 -0.40
CA ASN A 87 -14.69 -4.97 -0.30
C ASN A 87 -14.77 -3.60 0.36
N VAL A 88 -15.80 -2.80 0.06
CA VAL A 88 -16.07 -1.54 0.78
C VAL A 88 -16.31 -1.78 2.27
N LYS A 89 -17.10 -2.79 2.65
CA LYS A 89 -17.29 -3.14 4.06
C LYS A 89 -16.00 -3.56 4.77
N LYS A 90 -15.13 -4.30 4.09
CA LYS A 90 -13.81 -4.66 4.63
C LYS A 90 -12.93 -3.42 4.81
N LEU A 91 -13.00 -2.48 3.87
CA LEU A 91 -12.26 -1.22 3.94
C LEU A 91 -12.74 -0.36 5.10
N GLU A 92 -14.06 -0.29 5.34
CA GLU A 92 -14.62 0.36 6.53
C GLU A 92 -14.10 -0.26 7.84
N GLN A 93 -14.08 -1.60 7.93
CA GLN A 93 -13.54 -2.27 9.11
C GLN A 93 -12.06 -1.95 9.31
N LEU A 94 -11.26 -2.01 8.24
CA LEU A 94 -9.84 -1.66 8.31
C LEU A 94 -9.64 -0.19 8.69
N TYR A 95 -10.50 0.71 8.21
CA TYR A 95 -10.47 2.12 8.60
C TYR A 95 -10.67 2.27 10.11
N GLU A 96 -11.73 1.67 10.67
CA GLU A 96 -11.98 1.72 12.11
C GLU A 96 -10.82 1.09 12.91
N ASP A 97 -10.32 -0.07 12.49
CA ASP A 97 -9.23 -0.77 13.19
C ASP A 97 -7.94 0.07 13.17
N CYS A 98 -7.59 0.64 12.02
CA CYS A 98 -6.37 1.42 11.82
C CYS A 98 -6.44 2.81 12.47
N PHE A 99 -7.62 3.41 12.49
CA PHE A 99 -7.86 4.78 12.95
C PHE A 99 -8.51 4.90 14.34
N SER A 100 -8.74 3.77 15.02
CA SER A 100 -9.31 3.69 16.38
C SER A 100 -8.54 4.48 17.46
N GLN A 101 -7.22 4.63 17.31
CA GLN A 101 -6.37 5.30 18.29
C GLN A 101 -5.57 6.44 17.66
N PRO A 102 -5.69 7.68 18.16
CA PRO A 102 -4.94 8.80 17.60
C PRO A 102 -3.44 8.59 17.81
N LEU A 103 -2.66 8.68 16.73
CA LEU A 103 -1.19 8.51 16.76
C LEU A 103 -0.42 9.82 16.94
N GLY A 104 -1.09 10.94 17.23
CA GLY A 104 -0.44 12.23 17.53
C GLY A 104 0.48 12.76 16.41
N HIS A 105 0.28 12.31 15.18
CA HIS A 105 1.16 12.63 14.04
C HIS A 105 0.35 13.27 12.90
N PRO A 106 0.80 14.39 12.30
CA PRO A 106 0.03 15.10 11.27
C PRO A 106 -0.24 14.23 10.04
N LEU A 107 0.73 13.44 9.58
CA LEU A 107 0.51 12.51 8.45
C LEU A 107 -0.57 11.46 8.75
N TYR A 108 -0.74 11.08 10.02
CA TYR A 108 -1.77 10.11 10.39
C TYR A 108 -3.17 10.70 10.22
N GLU A 109 -3.34 11.98 10.57
CA GLU A 109 -4.59 12.71 10.36
C GLU A 109 -4.90 12.87 8.86
N THR A 110 -3.91 13.26 8.06
CA THR A 110 -4.08 13.38 6.60
C THR A 110 -4.48 12.05 5.98
N MET A 111 -3.83 10.94 6.37
CA MET A 111 -4.19 9.60 5.90
C MET A 111 -5.62 9.21 6.30
N ARG A 112 -6.02 9.51 7.55
CA ARG A 112 -7.38 9.25 8.03
C ARG A 112 -8.41 9.99 7.20
N GLN A 113 -8.21 11.29 6.99
CA GLN A 113 -9.14 12.12 6.23
C GLN A 113 -9.28 11.64 4.78
N ALA A 114 -8.16 11.33 4.12
CA ALA A 114 -8.18 10.80 2.76
C ALA A 114 -8.95 9.48 2.66
N GLU A 115 -8.75 8.56 3.62
CA GLU A 115 -9.46 7.28 3.64
C GLU A 115 -10.97 7.47 3.92
N GLN A 116 -11.31 8.38 4.83
CA GLN A 116 -12.70 8.71 5.12
C GLN A 116 -13.41 9.29 3.89
N GLU A 117 -12.75 10.19 3.17
CA GLU A 117 -13.28 10.78 1.92
C GLU A 117 -13.49 9.71 0.85
N TYR A 118 -12.52 8.81 0.66
CA TYR A 118 -12.65 7.69 -0.26
C TYR A 118 -13.87 6.82 0.08
N LEU A 119 -14.03 6.45 1.35
CA LEU A 119 -15.16 5.65 1.84
C LEU A 119 -16.52 6.31 1.59
N VAL A 120 -16.61 7.63 1.79
CA VAL A 120 -17.84 8.40 1.50
C VAL A 120 -18.15 8.34 0.01
N ASN A 121 -17.15 8.63 -0.83
CA ASN A 121 -17.32 8.69 -2.28
C ASN A 121 -17.73 7.33 -2.86
N ILE A 122 -17.06 6.23 -2.48
CA ILE A 122 -17.40 4.90 -3.01
C ILE A 122 -18.81 4.45 -2.58
N LYS A 123 -19.25 4.80 -1.36
CA LYS A 123 -20.62 4.52 -0.90
C LYS A 123 -21.66 5.28 -1.73
N SER A 124 -21.40 6.55 -2.06
CA SER A 124 -22.28 7.32 -2.95
C SER A 124 -22.38 6.65 -4.32
N ILE A 125 -21.25 6.29 -4.92
CA ILE A 125 -21.21 5.60 -6.22
C ILE A 125 -22.00 4.29 -6.17
N LEU A 126 -21.85 3.50 -5.11
CA LEU A 126 -22.61 2.26 -4.93
C LEU A 126 -24.13 2.51 -4.83
N HIS A 127 -24.53 3.60 -4.17
CA HIS A 127 -25.93 3.98 -4.06
C HIS A 127 -26.51 4.41 -5.42
N GLU A 128 -25.80 5.28 -6.15
CA GLU A 128 -26.18 5.74 -7.49
C GLU A 128 -26.27 4.57 -8.48
N ALA A 129 -25.28 3.68 -8.48
CA ALA A 129 -25.31 2.47 -9.32
C ALA A 129 -26.51 1.56 -9.01
N GLN A 130 -26.94 1.52 -7.74
CA GLN A 130 -28.14 0.79 -7.33
C GLN A 130 -29.43 1.45 -7.84
N GLN A 131 -29.51 2.79 -7.84
CA GLN A 131 -30.63 3.53 -8.42
C GLN A 131 -30.72 3.32 -9.93
N LEU A 132 -29.60 3.52 -10.64
CA LEU A 132 -29.52 3.33 -12.10
C LEU A 132 -29.91 1.90 -12.51
N LYS A 133 -29.47 0.88 -11.76
CA LYS A 133 -29.87 -0.51 -12.03
C LYS A 133 -31.39 -0.72 -11.92
N ARG A 134 -32.05 -0.05 -10.95
CA ARG A 134 -33.52 -0.14 -10.78
C ARG A 134 -34.26 0.56 -11.91
N GLU A 135 -33.82 1.76 -12.30
CA GLU A 135 -34.40 2.50 -13.41
C GLU A 135 -34.31 1.72 -14.73
N GLN A 136 -33.16 1.10 -14.99
CA GLN A 136 -32.97 0.23 -16.16
C GLN A 136 -33.91 -0.99 -16.14
N ALA A 137 -34.20 -1.56 -14.97
CA ALA A 137 -35.13 -2.68 -14.85
C ALA A 137 -36.57 -2.24 -15.17
N ILE A 138 -37.00 -1.08 -14.66
CA ILE A 138 -38.32 -0.51 -14.90
C ILE A 138 -38.49 -0.19 -16.39
N ALA A 139 -37.52 0.47 -17.01
CA ALA A 139 -37.57 0.84 -18.42
C ALA A 139 -37.73 -0.39 -19.35
N LYS A 140 -37.03 -1.49 -19.04
CA LYS A 140 -37.16 -2.75 -19.79
C LYS A 140 -38.58 -3.32 -19.69
N THR A 141 -39.15 -3.37 -18.49
CA THR A 141 -40.52 -3.91 -18.28
C THR A 141 -41.62 -3.08 -18.94
N THR A 142 -41.40 -1.78 -19.19
CA THR A 142 -42.36 -0.90 -19.87
C THR A 142 -42.28 -1.00 -21.39
N THR A 143 -41.12 -1.38 -21.94
CA THR A 143 -40.91 -1.48 -23.40
C THR A 143 -41.43 -2.81 -23.98
N GLU A 144 -41.68 -3.81 -23.13
CA GLU A 144 -42.18 -5.15 -23.50
C GLU A 144 -43.71 -5.30 -23.30
N LYS A 145 -44.44 -4.21 -23.01
CA LYS A 145 -45.91 -4.15 -22.92
C LYS A 145 -46.50 -3.36 -24.07
#